data_AF-A0A365TPU4-F1
#
_entry.id   AF-A0A365TPU4-F1
#
_cell.length_a   1.000
_cell.length_b   1.000
_cell.length_c   1.000
_cell.angle_alpha   90.00
_cell.angle_beta   90.00
_cell.angle_gamma   90.00
#
_symmetry.space_group_name_H-M   'P 1'
#
loop_
_entity.id
_entity.type
_entity.pdbx_description
1 polymer ?
#
loop_
_entity_poly.entity_id
_entity_poly.type
_entity_poly.pdbx_seq_one_letter_code
_entity_poly.pdbx_strand_id
1 'polypeptide(L)' 'MRAEGNLLVCTGNASERHETGYMWHEYFTCVYVQMDLLTTLETKTHCPFKGEMIFYSLGDK' A
#
# COMPACT_ATOMS: atom_id res chain seq x y z
N MET A 1 5.76 -3.03 -9.22
CA MET A 1 6.64 -2.70 -8.08
C MET A 1 7.33 -3.95 -7.57
N ARG A 2 8.63 -3.89 -7.30
CA ARG A 2 9.38 -4.94 -6.58
C ARG A 2 9.88 -4.39 -5.25
N ALA A 3 9.93 -5.23 -4.23
CA ALA A 3 10.55 -4.91 -2.95
C ALA A 3 11.21 -6.18 -2.38
N GLU A 4 12.37 -6.01 -1.73
CA GLU A 4 13.17 -7.12 -1.20
C GLU A 4 13.38 -8.29 -2.18
N GLY A 5 13.61 -7.97 -3.46
CA GLY A 5 13.79 -8.95 -4.53
C GLY A 5 12.50 -9.60 -5.06
N ASN A 6 11.39 -9.48 -4.33
CA ASN A 6 10.10 -10.07 -4.70
C ASN A 6 9.28 -9.15 -5.61
N LEU A 7 8.52 -9.74 -6.55
CA LEU A 7 7.50 -9.01 -7.28
C LEU A 7 6.28 -8.84 -6.37
N LEU A 8 6.03 -7.62 -5.89
CA LEU A 8 4.88 -7.35 -5.02
C LEU A 8 3.63 -6.95 -5.78
N VAL A 9 3.79 -6.13 -6.82
CA VAL A 9 2.66 -5.58 -7.58
C VAL A 9 2.97 -5.65 -9.06
N CYS A 10 2.04 -6.18 -9.84
CA CYS A 10 2.08 -6.14 -11.30
C CYS A 10 0.71 -5.66 -11.82
N THR A 11 0.65 -4.41 -12.28
CA THR A 11 -0.59 -3.83 -12.82
C THR A 11 -0.26 -2.79 -13.88
N GLY A 12 -1.15 -2.64 -14.86
CA GLY A 12 -1.18 -1.50 -15.78
C GLY A 12 -2.12 -0.38 -15.34
N ASN A 13 -2.83 -0.56 -14.21
CA ASN A 13 -3.90 0.31 -13.73
C ASN A 13 -3.56 0.95 -12.37
N ALA A 14 -2.35 1.46 -12.21
CA ALA A 14 -1.98 2.25 -11.05
C ALA A 14 -2.74 3.59 -11.08
N SER A 15 -3.19 4.07 -9.92
CA SER A 15 -3.86 5.36 -9.78
C SER A 15 -3.01 6.32 -8.97
N GLU A 16 -2.85 7.54 -9.44
CA GLU A 16 -2.17 8.59 -8.68
C GLU A 16 -3.18 9.33 -7.79
N ARG A 17 -2.77 9.65 -6.57
CA ARG A 17 -3.51 10.53 -5.67
C ARG A 17 -2.62 11.68 -5.23
N HIS A 18 -3.17 12.88 -5.41
CA HIS A 18 -2.59 14.12 -4.94
C HIS A 18 -3.42 14.65 -3.76
N GLU A 19 -2.74 14.89 -2.64
CA GLU A 19 -3.31 15.61 -1.50
C GLU A 19 -2.51 16.89 -1.33
N THR A 20 -3.20 18.03 -1.25
CA THR A 20 -2.57 19.35 -1.23
C THR A 20 -1.57 19.44 -0.06
N GLY A 21 -0.34 19.81 -0.35
CA GLY A 21 0.73 19.93 0.66
C GLY A 21 1.50 18.63 0.94
N TYR A 22 1.14 17.52 0.30
CA TYR A 22 1.87 16.25 0.36
C TYR A 22 2.46 15.89 -1.00
N MET A 23 3.42 14.97 -0.97
CA MET A 23 3.93 14.34 -2.19
C MET A 23 2.83 13.49 -2.84
N TRP A 24 2.89 13.38 -4.16
CA TRP A 24 2.11 12.40 -4.92
C TRP A 24 2.33 10.97 -4.41
N HIS A 25 1.24 10.20 -4.35
CA HIS A 25 1.27 8.80 -3.96
C HIS A 25 0.60 7.93 -5.04
N GLU A 26 1.23 6.80 -5.35
CA GLU A 26 0.65 5.76 -6.18
C GLU A 26 -0.21 4.81 -5.34
N TYR A 27 -1.41 4.52 -5.82
CA TYR A 27 -2.34 3.58 -5.23
C TYR A 27 -2.56 2.38 -6.17
N PHE A 28 -2.54 1.19 -5.59
CA PHE A 28 -2.78 -0.07 -6.28
C PHE A 28 -3.99 -0.77 -5.68
N THR A 29 -4.81 -1.42 -6.52
CA THR A 29 -5.88 -2.30 -6.04
C THR A 29 -5.29 -3.57 -5.45
N CYS A 30 -5.81 -4.03 -4.33
CA CYS A 30 -5.30 -5.21 -3.60
C CYS A 30 -5.24 -6.50 -4.44
N VAL A 31 -6.13 -6.69 -5.42
CA VAL A 31 -6.12 -7.84 -6.35
C VAL A 31 -4.82 -7.95 -7.18
N TYR A 32 -4.09 -6.85 -7.36
CA TYR A 32 -2.81 -6.84 -8.07
C TYR A 32 -1.60 -6.88 -7.13
N VAL A 33 -1.82 -6.92 -5.81
CA VAL A 33 -0.79 -6.96 -4.78
C VAL A 33 -0.68 -8.40 -4.27
N GLN A 34 0.55 -8.90 -4.14
CA GLN A 34 0.85 -10.19 -3.51
C GLN A 34 0.63 -10.09 -1.99
N MET A 35 -0.63 -10.07 -1.56
CA MET A 35 -1.01 -9.88 -0.15
C MET A 35 -0.47 -10.99 0.76
N ASP A 36 -0.25 -12.19 0.23
CA ASP A 36 0.30 -13.33 0.99
C ASP A 36 1.75 -13.13 1.45
N LEU A 37 2.46 -12.16 0.86
CA LEU A 37 3.81 -11.77 1.27
C LEU A 37 3.81 -10.69 2.37
N LEU A 38 2.64 -10.19 2.75
CA LEU A 38 2.49 -9.06 3.66
C LEU A 38 1.92 -9.51 5.01
N THR A 39 2.44 -8.92 6.09
CA THR A 39 1.93 -9.12 7.44
C THR A 39 1.20 -7.85 7.90
N THR A 40 -0.05 -7.99 8.37
CA THR A 40 -0.82 -6.86 8.92
C THR A 40 -0.21 -6.38 10.24
N LEU A 41 -0.04 -5.08 10.38
CA LEU A 41 0.35 -4.44 11.63
C LEU A 41 -0.89 -4.04 12.44
N GLU A 42 -0.79 -4.11 13.77
CA GLU A 42 -1.87 -3.67 14.68
C GLU A 42 -2.02 -2.14 14.73
N THR A 43 -0.99 -1.40 14.29
CA THR A 43 -1.03 0.06 14.24
C THR A 43 -2.16 0.52 13.31
N LYS A 44 -3.04 1.37 13.84
CA LYS A 44 -4.09 2.03 13.07
C LYS A 44 -3.93 3.53 13.16
N THR A 45 -4.12 4.20 12.04
CA THR A 45 -4.17 5.66 11.98
C THR A 45 -5.46 6.08 11.31
N HIS A 46 -6.11 7.10 11.85
CA HIS A 46 -7.35 7.63 11.30
C HIS A 46 -7.08 8.96 10.60
N CYS A 47 -7.49 9.06 9.33
CA CYS A 47 -7.50 10.29 8.56
C CYS A 47 -8.96 10.72 8.32
N PRO A 48 -9.35 11.97 8.62
CA PRO A 48 -10.73 12.42 8.44
C PRO A 48 -11.21 12.37 6.99
N PHE A 49 -10.31 12.37 6.01
CA PHE A 49 -10.66 12.33 4.58
C PHE A 49 -10.68 10.92 3.99
N LYS A 50 -9.87 10.00 4.55
CA LYS A 50 -9.63 8.66 3.97
C LYS A 50 -10.12 7.51 4.85
N GLY A 51 -10.50 7.79 6.10
CA GLY A 51 -10.93 6.81 7.09
C GLY A 51 -9.77 6.15 7.83
N GLU A 52 -9.97 4.90 8.23
CA GLU A 52 -8.95 4.09 8.91
C GLU A 52 -7.92 3.55 7.91
N MET A 53 -6.65 3.66 8.27
CA MET A 53 -5.53 3.08 7.54
C MET A 53 -5.07 1.80 8.24
N ILE A 54 -4.89 0.75 7.44
CA ILE A 54 -4.27 -0.51 7.85
C ILE A 54 -2.88 -0.55 7.26
N PHE A 55 -1.87 -0.81 8.10
CA PHE A 55 -0.49 -0.92 7.67
C PHE A 55 -0.07 -2.36 7.50
N TYR A 56 0.84 -2.58 6.56
CA TYR A 56 1.41 -3.89 6.25
C TYR A 56 2.94 -3.78 6.29
N SER A 57 3.60 -4.78 6.85
CA SER A 57 5.03 -4.97 6.71
C SER A 57 5.33 -6.03 5.65
N LEU A 58 6.49 -5.88 5.01
CA LEU A 58 7.10 -6.88 4.14
C LEU A 58 8.32 -7.44 4.86
N GLY A 59 8.47 -8.77 4.89
CA GLY A 59 9.69 -9.41 5.40
C GLY A 59 9.69 -9.81 6.88
N ASP A 60 8.58 -9.65 7.59
CA ASP A 60 8.43 -10.12 8.98
C ASP A 60 7.68 -11.47 9.01
N LYS A 61 8.44 -12.56 8.90
CA LYS A 61 8.03 -13.89 9.35
C LYS A 61 9.16 -14.54 10.13
#